data_AF-A0A838CQU9-F1
#
_entry.id   AF-A0A838CQU9-F1
#
_cell.length_a   1.000
_cell.length_b   1.000
_cell.length_c   1.000
_cell.angle_alpha   90.00
_cell.angle_beta   90.00
_cell.angle_gamma   90.00
#
_symmetry.space_group_name_H-M   'P 1'
#
loop_
_entity.id
_entity.type
_entity.pdbx_description
1 polymer ?
#
loop_
_entity_poly.entity_id
_entity_poly.type
_entity_poly.pdbx_seq_one_letter_code
_entity_poly.pdbx_strand_id
1 'polypeptide(L)'
;MNPLTKRFLLRGLIISVLIAVIIVGSVFIFVRLQLQAVKNNVLERHPSITSVEQVNTLGGWGESGMEYVLEVRKGTGSLYRIWSDEEGVITDEEVINHK
;
A
#
# COMPACT_ATOMS: atom_id res chain seq x y z
N MET A 1 -3.87 45.05 13.73
CA MET A 1 -4.19 44.15 12.60
C MET A 1 -5.62 44.41 12.15
N ASN A 2 -5.84 44.70 10.87
CA ASN A 2 -7.15 45.14 10.36
C ASN A 2 -8.15 43.95 10.34
N PRO A 3 -9.42 44.09 10.77
CA PRO A 3 -10.40 42.99 10.73
C PRO A 3 -10.55 42.33 9.35
N LEU A 4 -10.35 43.09 8.27
CA LEU A 4 -10.35 42.58 6.91
C LEU A 4 -9.18 41.62 6.65
N THR A 5 -7.94 42.01 7.00
CA THR A 5 -6.77 41.15 6.81
C THR A 5 -6.84 39.88 7.64
N LYS A 6 -7.42 39.94 8.86
CA LYS A 6 -7.67 38.76 9.68
C LYS A 6 -8.62 37.76 9.00
N ARG A 7 -9.68 38.24 8.34
CA ARG A 7 -10.64 37.37 7.61
C ARG A 7 -10.01 36.73 6.37
N PHE A 8 -9.17 37.45 5.63
CA PHE A 8 -8.46 36.90 4.48
C PHE A 8 -7.45 35.82 4.91
N LEU A 9 -6.68 36.05 5.97
CA LEU A 9 -5.75 35.06 6.51
C LEU A 9 -6.47 33.80 6.99
N LEU A 10 -7.62 33.95 7.67
CA LEU A 10 -8.40 32.80 8.15
C LEU A 10 -8.93 31.94 6.99
N ARG A 11 -9.44 32.58 5.93
CA ARG A 11 -9.91 31.87 4.73
C ARG A 11 -8.76 31.19 3.99
N GLY A 12 -7.61 31.86 3.86
CA GLY A 12 -6.41 31.28 3.28
C GLY A 12 -5.93 30.04 4.04
N LEU A 13 -5.93 30.11 5.38
CA LEU A 13 -5.61 28.98 6.24
C LEU A 13 -6.56 27.80 6.00
N ILE A 14 -7.87 28.04 6.00
CA ILE A 14 -8.87 26.99 5.75
C ILE A 14 -8.64 26.31 4.40
N ILE A 15 -8.41 27.09 3.34
CA ILE A 15 -8.14 26.55 2.01
C ILE A 15 -6.85 25.71 2.01
N SER A 16 -5.78 26.19 2.65
CA SER A 16 -4.52 25.43 2.73
C SER A 16 -4.66 24.10 3.46
N VAL A 17 -5.43 24.06 4.55
CA VAL A 17 -5.72 22.83 5.30
C VAL A 17 -6.54 21.88 4.43
N LEU A 18 -7.52 22.40 3.70
CA LEU A 18 -8.36 21.58 2.83
C LEU A 18 -7.55 20.94 1.68
N ILE A 19 -6.62 21.70 1.09
CA ILE A 19 -5.67 21.19 0.09
C ILE A 19 -4.78 20.10 0.70
N ALA A 20 -4.22 20.31 1.89
CA ALA A 20 -3.39 19.32 2.55
C ALA A 20 -4.14 18.01 2.82
N VAL A 21 -5.40 18.09 3.27
CA VAL A 21 -6.26 16.92 3.48
C VAL A 21 -6.51 16.16 2.18
N ILE A 22 -6.79 16.88 1.09
CA ILE A 22 -6.98 16.25 -0.23
C ILE A 22 -5.71 15.51 -0.66
N ILE A 23 -4.55 16.15 -0.57
CA ILE A 23 -3.27 15.55 -0.96
C ILE A 23 -3.00 14.27 -0.15
N VAL A 24 -3.11 14.33 1.17
CA VAL A 24 -2.89 13.18 2.05
C VAL A 24 -3.89 12.05 1.74
N GLY A 25 -5.16 12.40 1.54
CA GLY A 25 -6.21 11.45 1.16
C GLY A 25 -5.91 10.76 -0.18
N SER A 26 -5.50 11.53 -1.19
CA SER A 26 -5.14 10.99 -2.50
C SER A 26 -3.95 10.04 -2.44
N VAL A 27 -2.91 10.36 -1.67
CA VAL A 27 -1.75 9.46 -1.47
C VAL A 27 -2.20 8.15 -0.81
N PHE A 28 -3.03 8.23 0.23
CA PHE A 28 -3.53 7.03 0.91
C PHE A 28 -4.37 6.13 0.00
N ILE A 29 -5.23 6.72 -0.85
CA ILE A 29 -6.01 5.99 -1.84
C ILE A 29 -5.09 5.33 -2.87
N PHE A 30 -4.11 6.07 -3.39
CA PHE A 30 -3.16 5.57 -4.39
C PHE A 30 -2.39 4.35 -3.87
N VAL A 31 -1.81 4.45 -2.67
CA VAL A 31 -1.10 3.32 -2.03
C VAL A 31 -2.02 2.11 -1.86
N ARG A 32 -3.25 2.30 -1.39
CA ARG A 32 -4.20 1.17 -1.24
C ARG A 32 -4.56 0.51 -2.56
N LEU A 33 -4.76 1.27 -3.63
CA LEU A 33 -5.03 0.72 -4.96
C LEU A 33 -3.84 -0.09 -5.47
N GLN A 34 -2.62 0.38 -5.25
CA GLN A 34 -1.42 -0.34 -5.64
C GLN A 34 -1.27 -1.67 -4.89
N LEU A 35 -1.45 -1.69 -3.57
CA LEU A 35 -1.41 -2.93 -2.77
C LEU A 35 -2.48 -3.95 -3.20
N GLN A 36 -3.67 -3.46 -3.57
CA GLN A 36 -4.74 -4.31 -4.11
C GLN A 36 -4.37 -4.89 -5.48
N ALA A 37 -3.74 -4.10 -6.35
CA ALA A 37 -3.26 -4.56 -7.64
C ALA A 37 -2.22 -5.68 -7.48
N VAL A 38 -1.21 -5.50 -6.61
CA VAL A 38 -0.21 -6.53 -6.33
C VAL A 38 -0.84 -7.80 -5.79
N LYS A 39 -1.79 -7.68 -4.84
CA LYS A 39 -2.55 -8.83 -4.33
C LYS A 39 -3.22 -9.62 -5.45
N ASN A 40 -3.87 -8.93 -6.38
CA ASN A 40 -4.57 -9.59 -7.49
C ASN A 40 -3.57 -10.23 -8.46
N ASN A 41 -2.49 -9.53 -8.80
CA ASN A 41 -1.43 -10.04 -9.67
C ASN A 41 -0.81 -11.34 -9.11
N VAL A 42 -0.52 -11.37 -7.80
CA VAL A 42 0.00 -12.57 -7.12
C VAL A 42 -1.01 -13.73 -7.18
N LEU A 43 -2.28 -13.48 -6.91
CA LEU A 43 -3.34 -14.51 -6.95
C LEU A 43 -3.58 -15.05 -8.37
N GLU A 44 -3.56 -14.18 -9.38
CA GLU A 44 -3.75 -14.57 -10.77
C GLU A 44 -2.58 -15.39 -11.30
N ARG A 45 -1.35 -15.04 -10.91
CA ARG A 45 -0.12 -15.66 -11.42
C ARG A 45 0.24 -16.96 -10.71
N HIS A 46 -0.16 -17.10 -9.43
CA HIS A 46 0.21 -18.24 -8.59
C HIS A 46 -1.04 -18.97 -8.05
N PRO A 47 -1.64 -19.88 -8.83
CA PRO A 47 -2.87 -20.58 -8.45
C PRO A 47 -2.73 -21.52 -7.24
N SER A 48 -1.49 -21.77 -6.77
CA SER A 48 -1.23 -22.51 -5.53
C SER A 48 -1.49 -21.69 -4.26
N ILE A 49 -1.59 -20.36 -4.39
CA ILE A 49 -1.94 -19.45 -3.31
C ILE A 49 -3.46 -19.37 -3.21
N THR A 50 -3.99 -19.78 -2.06
CA THR A 50 -5.43 -19.82 -1.80
C THR A 50 -5.96 -18.48 -1.30
N SER A 51 -5.15 -17.75 -0.52
CA SER A 51 -5.52 -16.44 0.03
C SER A 51 -4.28 -15.59 0.33
N VAL A 52 -4.46 -14.27 0.21
CA VAL A 52 -3.52 -13.25 0.70
C VAL A 52 -4.15 -12.61 1.94
N GLU A 53 -3.50 -12.82 3.09
CA GLU A 53 -3.96 -12.36 4.40
C GLU A 53 -3.48 -10.92 4.68
N GLN A 54 -2.22 -10.62 4.31
CA GLN A 54 -1.61 -9.30 4.50
C GLN A 54 -0.73 -8.92 3.31
N VAL A 55 -0.67 -7.62 3.00
CA VAL A 55 0.22 -7.02 2.00
C VAL A 55 0.84 -5.78 2.59
N ASN A 56 2.17 -5.74 2.62
CA ASN A 56 2.97 -4.62 3.03
C ASN A 56 3.95 -4.26 1.89
N THR A 57 4.41 -3.02 1.88
CA THR A 57 5.52 -2.57 1.01
C THR A 57 6.82 -2.59 1.77
N LEU A 58 7.88 -3.08 1.15
CA LEU A 58 9.26 -2.81 1.51
C LEU A 58 9.78 -1.67 0.63
N GLY A 59 10.42 -0.71 1.29
CA GLY A 59 11.03 0.45 0.65
C GLY A 59 10.28 1.75 0.85
N GLY A 60 11.05 2.84 0.94
CA GLY A 60 10.56 4.20 1.14
C GLY A 60 10.45 5.01 -0.16
N TRP A 61 9.96 6.24 -0.02
CA TRP A 61 9.95 7.22 -1.10
C TRP A 61 11.38 7.42 -1.64
N GLY A 62 11.61 7.07 -2.91
CA GLY A 62 12.89 7.28 -3.60
C GLY A 62 13.76 6.03 -3.78
N GLU A 63 13.32 4.85 -3.33
CA GLU A 63 14.01 3.59 -3.63
C GLU A 63 13.72 3.11 -5.06
N SER A 64 14.76 2.59 -5.74
CA SER A 64 14.65 2.05 -7.09
C SER A 64 14.11 0.64 -7.03
N GLY A 65 12.78 0.51 -7.06
CA GLY A 65 12.06 -0.75 -7.01
C GLY A 65 11.26 -0.86 -5.73
N MET A 66 9.94 -1.02 -5.86
CA MET A 66 9.07 -1.32 -4.73
C MET A 66 8.95 -2.83 -4.64
N GLU A 67 9.51 -3.40 -3.59
CA GLU A 67 9.30 -4.81 -3.25
C GLU A 67 8.09 -4.91 -2.30
N TYR A 68 7.25 -5.92 -2.49
CA TYR A 68 6.06 -6.14 -1.70
C TYR A 68 6.24 -7.39 -0.87
N VAL A 69 5.87 -7.32 0.40
CA VAL A 69 5.84 -8.47 1.30
C VAL A 69 4.40 -8.87 1.52
N LEU A 70 4.07 -10.09 1.16
CA LEU A 70 2.73 -10.63 1.33
C LEU A 70 2.77 -11.81 2.29
N GLU A 71 1.79 -11.90 3.18
CA GLU A 71 1.52 -13.12 3.93
C GLU A 71 0.38 -13.87 3.26
N VAL A 72 0.66 -15.09 2.81
CA VAL A 72 -0.21 -15.87 1.93
C VAL A 72 -0.39 -17.29 2.45
N ARG A 73 -1.58 -17.86 2.24
CA ARG A 73 -1.80 -19.30 2.45
C ARG A 73 -1.65 -20.04 1.15
N LYS A 74 -0.92 -21.15 1.20
CA LYS A 74 -0.78 -22.09 0.08
C LYS A 74 -1.42 -23.43 0.43
N GLY A 75 -2.08 -24.06 -0.53
CA GLY A 75 -2.60 -25.42 -0.44
C GLY A 75 -3.41 -25.71 0.83
N THR A 76 -2.92 -26.63 1.68
CA THR A 76 -3.57 -27.14 2.90
C THR A 76 -3.63 -26.14 4.06
N GLY A 77 -3.19 -24.90 3.85
CA GLY A 77 -3.35 -23.79 4.82
C GLY A 77 -2.08 -23.40 5.57
N SER A 78 -0.91 -23.87 5.11
CA SER A 78 0.39 -23.37 5.59
C SER A 78 0.54 -21.89 5.21
N LEU A 79 1.09 -21.10 6.13
CA LEU A 79 1.28 -19.66 5.97
C LEU A 79 2.72 -19.37 5.54
N TYR A 80 2.84 -18.61 4.46
CA TYR A 80 4.11 -18.19 3.87
C TYR A 80 4.19 -16.67 3.88
N ARG A 81 5.40 -16.16 4.13
CA ARG A 81 5.80 -14.83 3.72
C ARG A 81 6.38 -14.95 2.32
N ILE A 82 5.95 -14.10 1.40
CA ILE A 82 6.54 -14.01 0.07
C ILE A 82 6.97 -12.57 -0.19
N TRP A 83 8.03 -12.42 -0.96
CA TRP A 83 8.47 -11.15 -1.52
C TRP A 83 8.09 -11.15 -3.00
N SER A 84 7.49 -10.07 -3.49
CA SER A 84 7.12 -9.94 -4.90
C SER A 84 7.38 -8.56 -5.46
N ASP A 85 7.52 -8.48 -6.78
CA ASP A 85 7.43 -7.21 -7.51
C ASP A 85 5.97 -6.75 -7.70
N GLU A 86 5.78 -5.62 -8.38
CA GLU A 86 4.47 -5.05 -8.66
C GLU A 86 3.61 -5.90 -9.60
N GLU A 87 4.24 -6.72 -10.45
CA GLU A 87 3.61 -7.68 -11.36
C GLU A 87 3.33 -9.05 -10.70
N GLY A 88 3.60 -9.19 -9.40
CA GLY A 88 3.35 -10.40 -8.63
C GLY A 88 4.30 -11.55 -8.95
N VAL A 89 5.49 -11.29 -9.51
CA VAL A 89 6.59 -12.27 -9.57
C VAL A 89 7.14 -12.44 -8.16
N ILE A 90 7.18 -13.67 -7.67
CA ILE A 90 7.76 -13.98 -6.36
C ILE A 90 9.29 -14.00 -6.49
N THR A 91 9.96 -13.15 -5.74
CA THR A 91 11.43 -13.06 -5.67
C THR A 91 12.00 -13.99 -4.61
N ASP A 92 11.31 -14.12 -3.48
CA ASP A 92 11.68 -15.01 -2.38
C ASP A 92 10.46 -15.48 -1.58
N GLU A 93 10.61 -16.56 -0.81
CA GLU A 93 9.57 -17.07 0.09
C GLU A 93 10.11 -17.73 1.36
N GLU A 94 9.40 -17.51 2.47
CA GLU A 94 9.70 -18.07 3.77
C GLU A 94 8.44 -18.69 4.38
N VAL A 95 8.56 -19.88 4.95
CA VAL A 95 7.46 -20.47 5.74
C VAL A 95 7.37 -19.76 7.08
N ILE A 96 6.23 -19.11 7.36
CA ILE A 96 5.95 -18.57 8.68
C ILE A 96 5.41 -19.66 9.60
N ASN A 97 4.52 -20.52 9.09
CA ASN A 97 3.88 -21.56 9.89
C ASN A 97 3.42 -22.75 9.05
N HIS A 98 3.68 -23.96 9.54
CA HIS A 98 3.12 -25.20 9.01
C HIS A 98 1.87 -25.58 9.80
N LYS A 99 0.79 -25.83 9.06
CA LYS A 99 -0.47 -26.31 9.61
C LYS A 99 -0.60 -27.82 9.47
#